data_AF-A0A1R4J6G8-F1
#
_entry.id   AF-A0A1R4J6G8-F1
#
_cell.length_a   1.000
_cell.length_b   1.000
_cell.length_c   1.000
_cell.angle_alpha   90.00
_cell.angle_beta   90.00
_cell.angle_gamma   90.00
#
_symmetry.space_group_name_H-M   'P 1'
#
loop_
_entity.id
_entity.type
_entity.pdbx_description
1 polymer ?
#
loop_
_entity_poly.entity_id
_entity_poly.type
_entity_poly.pdbx_seq_one_letter_code
_entity_poly.pdbx_strand_id
1 'polypeptide(L)'
;MSLHRQFELIYLLLEKPMITAQELAEHFEVSTRTIYRDIDVLSSTGIPVYTTRGQGGGISLLEGYTLHAALLSNAERENILTGLQTREATGLPYTKELLKKISTLFQYKKENWLSIDFSP
;
A
#
# COMPACT_ATOMS: atom_id res chain seq x y z
N MET A 1 1.98 -15.95 4.57
CA MET A 1 2.21 -15.23 3.29
C MET A 1 3.08 -14.02 3.58
N SER A 2 3.93 -13.58 2.65
CA SER A 2 4.76 -12.38 2.85
C SER A 2 3.96 -11.15 2.42
N LEU A 3 3.55 -10.33 3.40
CA LEU A 3 2.87 -9.06 3.21
C LEU A 3 3.65 -8.14 2.23
N HIS A 4 4.97 -8.23 2.25
CA HIS A 4 5.87 -7.48 1.39
C HIS A 4 5.57 -7.68 -0.11
N ARG A 5 5.44 -8.92 -0.57
CA ARG A 5 5.21 -9.22 -2.00
C ARG A 5 3.85 -8.70 -2.47
N GLN A 6 2.83 -8.77 -1.62
CA GLN A 6 1.49 -8.27 -1.96
C GLN A 6 1.50 -6.74 -2.13
N PHE A 7 2.18 -6.02 -1.24
CA PHE A 7 2.37 -4.58 -1.38
C PHE A 7 3.15 -4.21 -2.64
N GLU A 8 4.25 -4.92 -2.91
CA GLU A 8 5.05 -4.66 -4.11
C GLU A 8 4.26 -4.97 -5.40
N LEU A 9 3.46 -6.03 -5.40
CA LEU A 9 2.59 -6.36 -6.53
C LEU A 9 1.60 -5.22 -6.80
N ILE A 10 0.93 -4.70 -5.76
CA ILE A 10 0.03 -3.54 -5.91
C ILE A 10 0.78 -2.33 -6.44
N TYR A 11 1.97 -2.05 -5.91
CA TYR A 11 2.82 -0.94 -6.35
C TYR A 11 3.15 -1.04 -7.84
N LEU A 12 3.58 -2.22 -8.30
CA LEU A 12 3.88 -2.45 -9.71
C LEU A 12 2.66 -2.24 -10.61
N LEU A 13 1.47 -2.69 -10.17
CA LEU A 13 0.22 -2.47 -10.91
C LEU A 13 -0.27 -1.01 -10.88
N LEU A 14 0.20 -0.19 -9.92
CA LEU A 14 -0.07 1.25 -9.90
C LEU A 14 0.85 2.02 -10.86
N GLU A 15 2.11 1.59 -10.99
CA GLU A 15 3.07 2.22 -11.91
C GLU A 15 2.84 1.83 -13.37
N LYS A 16 2.53 0.55 -13.61
CA LYS A 16 2.31 0.01 -14.95
C LYS A 16 0.84 -0.39 -15.12
N PRO A 17 0.14 0.15 -16.12
CA PRO A 17 -1.29 -0.11 -16.31
C PRO A 17 -1.60 -1.58 -16.60
N MET A 18 -0.62 -2.37 -17.05
CA MET A 18 -0.80 -3.79 -17.37
C MET A 18 0.53 -4.54 -17.28
N ILE A 19 0.54 -5.68 -16.56
CA ILE A 19 1.71 -6.56 -16.45
C ILE A 19 1.25 -8.02 -16.54
N THR A 20 1.94 -8.86 -17.30
CA THR A 20 1.57 -10.28 -17.41
C THR A 20 1.89 -11.07 -16.14
N ALA A 21 1.18 -12.17 -15.92
CA ALA A 21 1.48 -13.10 -14.82
C ALA A 21 2.90 -13.68 -14.92
N GLN A 22 3.44 -13.81 -16.13
CA GLN A 22 4.77 -14.33 -16.37
C GLN A 22 5.86 -13.30 -16.01
N GLU A 23 5.69 -12.04 -16.39
CA GLU A 23 6.61 -10.96 -15.97
C GLU A 23 6.63 -10.81 -14.44
N LEU A 24 5.47 -10.87 -13.79
CA LEU A 24 5.41 -10.84 -12.32
C LEU A 24 6.08 -12.07 -11.69
N ALA A 25 5.90 -13.25 -12.29
CA ALA A 25 6.52 -14.49 -11.83
C ALA A 25 8.06 -14.41 -11.93
N GLU A 26 8.58 -13.86 -13.03
CA GLU A 26 10.01 -13.64 -13.24
C GLU A 26 10.56 -12.58 -12.27
N HIS A 27 9.87 -11.44 -12.10
CA HIS A 27 10.27 -10.37 -11.18
C HIS A 27 10.35 -10.85 -9.72
N PHE A 28 9.37 -11.63 -9.28
CA PHE A 28 9.31 -12.13 -7.90
C PHE A 28 10.01 -13.48 -7.70
N GLU A 29 10.59 -14.07 -8.74
CA GLU A 29 11.23 -15.40 -8.72
C GLU A 29 10.30 -16.51 -8.19
N VAL A 30 9.02 -16.49 -8.63
CA VAL A 30 8.00 -17.46 -8.21
C VAL A 30 7.29 -18.06 -9.41
N SER A 31 6.49 -19.10 -9.18
CA SER A 31 5.60 -19.63 -10.24
C SER A 31 4.45 -18.67 -10.56
N THR A 32 3.94 -18.72 -11.79
CA THR A 32 2.71 -18.02 -12.20
C THR A 32 1.50 -18.43 -11.34
N ARG A 33 1.44 -19.69 -10.87
CA ARG A 33 0.44 -20.16 -9.90
C ARG A 33 0.51 -19.38 -8.58
N THR A 34 1.71 -19.03 -8.12
CA THR A 34 1.89 -18.19 -6.92
C THR A 34 1.34 -16.79 -7.15
N ILE A 35 1.61 -16.20 -8.32
CA ILE A 35 1.08 -14.89 -8.70
C ILE A 35 -0.45 -14.90 -8.71
N TYR A 36 -1.08 -15.87 -9.38
CA TYR A 36 -2.54 -15.98 -9.39
C TYR A 36 -3.12 -16.14 -7.99
N ARG A 37 -2.49 -16.93 -7.12
CA ARG A 37 -2.90 -17.04 -5.72
C ARG A 37 -2.79 -15.71 -4.97
N ASP A 38 -1.74 -14.92 -5.23
CA ASP A 38 -1.62 -13.59 -4.64
C ASP A 38 -2.69 -12.64 -5.17
N ILE A 39 -3.02 -12.69 -6.47
CA ILE A 39 -4.12 -11.93 -7.07
C ILE A 39 -5.46 -12.29 -6.42
N ASP A 40 -5.75 -13.58 -6.22
CA ASP A 40 -6.97 -14.04 -5.56
C ASP A 40 -7.08 -13.46 -4.15
N VAL A 41 -5.97 -13.44 -3.41
CA VAL A 41 -5.92 -12.83 -2.08
C VAL A 41 -6.20 -11.33 -2.15
N LEU A 42 -5.55 -10.59 -3.05
CA LEU A 42 -5.79 -9.16 -3.21
C LEU A 42 -7.24 -8.84 -3.61
N SER A 43 -7.83 -9.66 -4.49
CA SER A 43 -9.23 -9.54 -4.87
C SER A 43 -10.15 -9.76 -3.67
N SER A 44 -9.88 -10.79 -2.85
CA SER A 44 -10.66 -11.07 -1.65
C SER A 44 -10.56 -10.00 -0.55
N THR A 45 -9.49 -9.18 -0.56
CA THR A 45 -9.31 -8.06 0.39
C THR A 45 -9.91 -6.75 -0.13
N GLY A 46 -10.63 -6.78 -1.25
CA GLY A 46 -11.33 -5.62 -1.80
C GLY A 46 -10.48 -4.75 -2.72
N ILE A 47 -9.28 -5.22 -3.12
CA ILE A 47 -8.47 -4.54 -4.13
C ILE A 47 -8.98 -4.95 -5.52
N PRO A 48 -9.39 -4.01 -6.37
CA PRO A 48 -10.03 -4.31 -7.65
C PRO A 48 -8.96 -4.65 -8.71
N VAL A 49 -8.42 -5.87 -8.62
CA VAL A 49 -7.49 -6.43 -9.60
C VAL A 49 -8.25 -7.22 -10.66
N TYR A 50 -7.87 -7.03 -11.93
CA TYR A 50 -8.45 -7.71 -13.09
C TYR A 50 -7.39 -8.49 -13.85
N THR A 51 -7.81 -9.58 -14.48
CA THR A 51 -6.98 -10.37 -15.37
C THR A 51 -7.63 -10.46 -16.75
N THR A 52 -6.95 -9.97 -17.77
CA THR A 52 -7.38 -10.05 -19.18
C THR A 52 -6.63 -11.17 -19.88
N ARG A 53 -7.34 -12.07 -20.56
CA ARG A 53 -6.74 -13.18 -21.32
C ARG A 53 -6.47 -12.77 -22.78
N GLY A 54 -5.44 -13.37 -23.39
CA GLY A 54 -5.14 -13.21 -24.82
C GLY A 54 -3.83 -12.46 -25.09
N GLN A 55 -3.57 -12.20 -26.37
CA GLN A 55 -2.39 -11.43 -26.81
C GLN A 55 -2.57 -9.97 -26.38
N GLY A 56 -1.61 -9.41 -25.64
CA GLY A 56 -1.79 -8.12 -24.95
C GLY A 56 -2.63 -8.20 -23.67
N GLY A 57 -2.98 -9.41 -23.20
CA GLY A 57 -3.58 -9.67 -21.90
C GLY A 57 -2.59 -9.49 -20.74
N GLY A 58 -3.08 -9.51 -19.51
CA GLY A 58 -2.29 -9.16 -18.34
C GLY A 58 -3.14 -8.90 -17.10
N ILE A 59 -2.46 -8.56 -16.02
CA ILE A 59 -2.99 -8.21 -14.72
C ILE A 59 -2.94 -6.70 -14.59
N SER A 60 -4.03 -6.09 -14.15
CA SER A 60 -4.15 -4.64 -13.95
C SER A 60 -5.04 -4.32 -12.77
N LEU A 61 -4.89 -3.11 -12.23
CA LEU A 61 -5.89 -2.52 -11.33
C LEU A 61 -7.01 -1.88 -12.16
N LEU A 62 -8.18 -1.69 -11.53
CA LEU A 62 -9.27 -0.90 -12.14
C LEU A 62 -8.72 0.46 -12.59
N GLU A 63 -9.07 0.89 -13.79
CA GLU A 63 -8.68 2.20 -14.29
C GLU A 63 -9.19 3.31 -13.35
N GLY A 64 -8.32 4.25 -12.99
CA GLY A 64 -8.62 5.28 -11.99
C GLY A 64 -8.60 4.80 -10.54
N TYR A 65 -8.21 3.55 -10.27
CA TYR A 65 -7.95 3.10 -8.90
C TYR A 65 -6.75 3.86 -8.33
N THR A 66 -7.04 4.83 -7.48
CA THR A 66 -6.06 5.41 -6.58
C THR A 66 -6.03 4.56 -5.32
N LEU A 67 -4.84 4.33 -4.75
CA LEU A 67 -4.70 3.70 -3.45
C LEU A 67 -5.32 4.63 -2.40
N HIS A 68 -6.64 4.59 -2.27
CA HIS A 68 -7.36 5.40 -1.32
C HIS A 68 -6.99 4.89 0.08
N ALA A 69 -6.73 5.82 1.00
CA ALA A 69 -6.49 5.50 2.41
C ALA A 69 -7.61 4.70 3.09
N ALA A 70 -8.74 4.51 2.40
CA ALA A 70 -9.83 3.65 2.77
C ALA A 70 -9.44 2.16 2.93
N LEU A 71 -8.31 1.70 2.33
CA LEU A 71 -7.83 0.32 2.50
C LEU A 71 -7.42 -0.02 3.93
N LEU A 72 -7.03 0.98 4.72
CA LEU A 72 -6.60 0.79 6.10
C LEU A 72 -7.77 1.05 7.03
N SER A 73 -7.98 0.21 8.03
CA SER A 73 -8.88 0.52 9.14
C SER A 73 -8.39 1.73 9.93
N ASN A 74 -9.27 2.37 10.70
CA ASN A 74 -8.87 3.50 11.56
C ASN A 74 -7.72 3.11 12.51
N ALA A 75 -7.78 1.89 13.08
CA ALA A 75 -6.74 1.38 13.97
C ALA A 75 -5.39 1.19 13.26
N GLU A 76 -5.39 0.69 12.02
CA GLU A 76 -4.16 0.55 11.24
C GLU A 76 -3.57 1.91 10.86
N ARG A 77 -4.41 2.90 10.53
CA ARG A 77 -3.95 4.27 10.26
C ARG A 77 -3.33 4.91 11.50
N GLU A 78 -3.96 4.75 12.68
CA GLU A 78 -3.39 5.24 13.94
C GLU A 78 -2.05 4.58 14.25
N ASN A 79 -1.97 3.25 14.15
CA ASN A 79 -0.72 2.52 14.42
C ASN A 79 0.44 2.99 13.51
N ILE A 80 0.17 3.21 12.22
CA ILE A 80 1.17 3.74 11.28
C ILE A 80 1.59 5.15 11.69
N LEU A 81 0.65 6.04 12.01
CA LEU A 81 0.96 7.41 12.41
C LEU A 81 1.75 7.48 13.72
N THR A 82 1.36 6.69 14.72
CA THR A 82 2.08 6.60 16.01
C THR A 82 3.50 6.08 15.80
N GLY A 83 3.68 5.03 14.99
CA GLY A 83 5.02 4.51 14.66
C GLY A 83 5.91 5.55 13.98
N LEU A 84 5.36 6.35 13.07
CA LEU A 84 6.08 7.44 12.41
C LEU A 84 6.40 8.62 13.34
N GLN A 85 5.48 8.97 14.24
CA GLN A 85 5.70 10.01 15.26
C GLN A 85 6.83 9.63 16.23
N THR A 86 6.83 8.40 16.72
CA THR A 86 7.90 7.90 17.60
C THR A 86 9.26 7.98 16.92
N ARG A 87 9.33 7.68 15.61
CA ARG A 87 10.58 7.78 14.84
C ARG A 87 11.00 9.22 14.58
N GLU A 88 10.06 10.14 14.42
CA GLU A 88 10.36 11.57 14.30
C GLU A 88 10.98 12.12 15.59
N ALA A 89 10.46 11.71 16.75
CA ALA A 89 11.01 12.05 18.06
C ALA A 89 12.45 11.53 18.28
N THR A 90 12.87 10.47 17.56
CA THR A 90 14.25 9.95 17.59
C THR A 90 15.24 10.70 16.68
N GLY A 91 14.79 11.74 15.96
CA GLY A 91 15.67 12.62 15.16
C GLY A 91 16.14 12.02 13.82
N LEU A 92 15.51 10.95 13.34
CA LEU A 92 15.90 10.33 12.07
C LEU A 92 15.52 11.23 10.87
N PRO A 93 16.45 11.42 9.91
CA PRO A 93 16.21 12.27 8.74
C PRO A 93 15.04 11.74 7.89
N TYR A 94 14.37 12.64 7.15
CA TYR A 94 13.22 12.39 6.26
C TYR A 94 11.88 12.05 6.93
N THR A 95 11.82 11.87 8.25
CA THR A 95 10.59 11.44 8.94
C THR A 95 9.48 12.50 8.94
N LYS A 96 9.83 13.80 9.03
CA LYS A 96 8.86 14.91 9.04
C LYS A 96 8.11 15.08 7.72
N GLU A 97 8.82 14.98 6.59
CA GLU A 97 8.20 15.08 5.26
C GLU A 97 7.33 13.86 4.96
N LEU A 98 7.81 12.67 5.33
CA LEU A 98 7.07 11.43 5.20
C LEU A 98 5.79 11.44 6.06
N LEU A 99 5.88 11.89 7.31
CA LEU A 99 4.73 12.03 8.21
C LEU A 99 3.68 12.99 7.62
N LYS A 100 4.11 14.10 7.00
CA LYS A 100 3.21 15.04 6.30
C LYS A 100 2.54 14.40 5.08
N LYS A 101 3.28 13.65 4.26
CA LYS A 101 2.72 12.96 3.08
C LYS A 101 1.71 11.89 3.49
N ILE A 102 2.04 11.07 4.48
CA ILE A 102 1.18 9.98 4.97
C ILE A 102 -0.07 10.53 5.68
N SER A 103 0.05 11.58 6.51
CA SER A 103 -1.11 12.20 7.16
C SER A 103 -2.08 12.82 6.15
N THR A 104 -1.55 13.41 5.08
CA THR A 104 -2.36 13.93 3.96
C THR A 104 -3.04 12.80 3.19
N LEU A 105 -2.32 11.71 2.90
CA LEU A 105 -2.86 10.53 2.22
C LEU A 105 -4.01 9.91 3.03
N PHE A 106 -3.87 9.84 4.36
CA PHE A 106 -4.92 9.32 5.25
C PHE A 106 -6.09 10.26 5.50
N GLN A 107 -6.07 11.48 4.95
CA GLN A 107 -7.03 12.55 5.30
C GLN A 107 -7.20 12.69 6.82
N TYR A 108 -6.13 12.40 7.58
CA TYR A 108 -6.19 12.29 9.03
C TYR A 108 -6.16 13.71 9.63
N LYS A 109 -7.34 14.29 9.86
CA LYS A 109 -7.47 15.44 10.75
C LYS A 109 -7.26 14.95 12.17
N LYS A 110 -6.08 15.20 12.72
CA LYS A 110 -5.86 15.14 14.16
C LYS A 110 -6.79 16.19 14.79
N GLU A 111 -7.98 15.78 15.23
CA GLU A 111 -8.63 16.52 16.30
C GLU A 111 -7.71 16.37 17.51
N ASN A 112 -6.90 17.40 17.71
CA ASN A 112 -6.05 17.58 18.87
C ASN A 112 -6.90 17.41 20.14
N TRP A 113 -6.64 16.35 20.91
CA TRP A 113 -7.00 16.36 22.33
C TRP A 113 -5.82 16.02 23.27
N LEU A 114 -4.65 15.68 22.72
CA LEU A 114 -3.44 15.50 23.53
C LEU A 114 -2.40 16.55 23.14
N SER A 115 -2.69 17.80 23.51
CA SER A 115 -1.65 18.71 23.98
C SER A 115 -1.12 18.14 25.28
N ILE A 116 -0.13 17.24 25.18
CA ILE A 116 0.72 16.96 26.32
C ILE A 116 1.72 18.12 26.34
N ASP A 117 1.40 19.14 27.11
CA ASP A 117 2.32 20.21 27.46
C ASP A 117 3.49 19.59 28.20
N PHE A 118 4.64 19.55 27.55
CA PHE A 118 5.92 19.40 28.22
C PHE A 118 6.64 20.75 28.19
N SER A 119 6.03 21.77 28.79
CA SER A 119 6.80 22.91 29.31
C SER A 119 7.33 22.53 30.69
N PRO A 120 8.65 22.58 30.93
CA PRO A 120 9.20 22.50 32.27
C PRO A 120 8.91 23.76 33.10
#